data_AF-A0A8T3X3I1-F1
#
_entry.id   AF-A0A8T3X3I1-F1
#
_cell.length_a   1.000
_cell.length_b   1.000
_cell.length_c   1.000
_cell.angle_alpha   90.00
_cell.angle_beta   90.00
_cell.angle_gamma   90.00
#
_symmetry.space_group_name_H-M   'P 1'
#
loop_
_entity.id
_entity.type
_entity.pdbx_description
1 polymer ?
#
loop_
_entity_poly.entity_id
_entity_poly.type
_entity_poly.pdbx_seq_one_letter_code
_entity_poly.pdbx_strand_id
1 'polypeptide(L)'
;MKFKLLQGILETGTTVRAEILEPRLMEIRIESSKIRKWKRLNSFPLSFLAEKYPEIIGSVTHLKSGTGSAYTRVKVPEELTLQLAYLLGAMRDGSLIRSKGKHWVRIYDSANSTWVESLRDIFQRIFEVTPHVRYQKHIGEKYLDISSKPLYYMISMMVDGKLHKSVPEIIRASDIEIQKSYIAGFFDAEGHVPSANVKNKRARITFTQKDESSLRFIISVLEGLEIKCSSISNYSFAIYGEEMVRKFHANFGLLNAMKLERLQIMSTSVSKSYPGDMK
;
A
#
# COMPACT_ATOMS: atom_id res chain seq x y z
N MET A 1 15.83 -26.50 -11.34
CA MET A 1 15.05 -25.51 -10.57
C MET A 1 13.58 -25.95 -10.58
N LYS A 2 12.95 -26.24 -9.43
CA LYS A 2 11.56 -26.74 -9.40
C LYS A 2 10.58 -25.58 -9.64
N PHE A 3 9.88 -25.60 -10.76
CA PHE A 3 8.76 -24.72 -11.11
C PHE A 3 7.62 -24.87 -10.08
N LYS A 4 6.90 -23.79 -9.74
CA LYS A 4 5.88 -23.85 -8.69
C LYS A 4 4.55 -23.28 -9.15
N LEU A 5 3.54 -24.15 -9.25
CA LEU A 5 2.15 -23.80 -9.53
C LEU A 5 1.58 -22.75 -8.55
N LEU A 6 0.89 -21.77 -9.10
CA LEU A 6 -0.31 -21.14 -8.59
C LEU A 6 -1.51 -21.67 -9.36
N GLN A 7 -2.70 -21.56 -8.80
CA GLN A 7 -3.93 -21.86 -9.53
C GLN A 7 -4.84 -20.64 -9.45
N GLY A 8 -5.40 -20.23 -10.58
CA GLY A 8 -6.49 -19.26 -10.65
C GLY A 8 -7.83 -19.98 -10.62
N ILE A 9 -8.85 -19.32 -10.08
CA ILE A 9 -10.24 -19.79 -10.16
C ILE A 9 -10.99 -18.76 -11.00
N LEU A 10 -11.57 -19.23 -12.10
CA LEU A 10 -12.41 -18.41 -12.97
C LEU A 10 -13.79 -18.17 -12.33
N GLU A 11 -14.54 -17.17 -12.80
CA GLU A 11 -15.94 -16.92 -12.43
C GLU A 11 -16.83 -18.16 -12.60
N THR A 12 -16.55 -18.97 -13.61
CA THR A 12 -17.23 -20.24 -13.88
C THR A 12 -16.93 -21.34 -12.85
N GLY A 13 -16.09 -21.06 -11.84
CA GLY A 13 -15.56 -22.05 -10.90
C GLY A 13 -14.44 -22.93 -11.46
N THR A 14 -14.11 -22.78 -12.75
CA THR A 14 -13.05 -23.55 -13.41
C THR A 14 -11.69 -23.21 -12.80
N THR A 15 -10.92 -24.22 -12.41
CA THR A 15 -9.55 -24.01 -11.96
C THR A 15 -8.61 -23.96 -13.16
N VAL A 16 -7.91 -22.84 -13.32
CA VAL A 16 -6.77 -22.72 -14.23
C VAL A 16 -5.47 -22.87 -13.44
N ARG A 17 -4.49 -23.54 -14.01
CA ARG A 17 -3.16 -23.68 -13.40
C ARG A 17 -2.26 -22.61 -13.98
N ALA A 18 -1.31 -22.13 -13.21
CA ALA A 18 -0.29 -21.22 -13.70
C ALA A 18 1.03 -21.51 -13.01
N GLU A 19 2.09 -21.78 -13.75
CA GLU A 19 3.42 -22.02 -13.21
C GLU A 19 4.20 -20.72 -13.11
N ILE A 20 4.54 -20.27 -11.90
CA ILE A 20 5.48 -19.15 -11.75
C ILE A 20 6.90 -19.70 -11.89
N LEU A 21 7.58 -19.26 -12.95
CA LEU A 21 8.97 -19.62 -13.25
C LEU A 21 9.94 -18.74 -12.43
N GLU A 22 9.63 -17.45 -12.21
CA GLU A 22 10.37 -16.47 -11.37
C GLU A 22 9.46 -15.31 -10.91
N PRO A 23 9.84 -14.41 -9.96
CA PRO A 23 9.00 -13.25 -9.56
C PRO A 23 8.58 -12.33 -10.72
N ARG A 24 9.23 -12.47 -11.88
CA ARG A 24 8.92 -11.74 -13.11
C ARG A 24 8.32 -12.60 -14.22
N LEU A 25 8.24 -13.92 -14.04
CA LEU A 25 7.86 -14.90 -15.06
C LEU A 25 6.73 -15.80 -14.54
N MET A 26 5.55 -15.68 -15.15
CA MET A 26 4.40 -16.55 -14.92
C MET A 26 3.98 -17.21 -16.23
N GLU A 27 3.84 -18.52 -16.20
CA GLU A 27 3.29 -19.39 -17.23
C GLU A 27 1.85 -19.74 -16.83
N ILE A 28 0.88 -19.72 -17.74
CA ILE A 28 -0.52 -20.05 -17.43
C ILE A 28 -0.91 -21.29 -18.25
N ARG A 29 -1.34 -22.33 -17.55
CA ARG A 29 -1.86 -23.59 -18.06
C ARG A 29 -3.37 -23.68 -17.84
N ILE A 30 -4.12 -23.46 -18.91
CA ILE A 30 -5.59 -23.53 -18.88
C ILE A 30 -5.98 -24.96 -19.24
N GLU A 31 -6.49 -25.73 -18.29
CA GLU A 31 -6.89 -27.13 -18.48
C GLU A 31 -8.30 -27.29 -19.07
N SER A 32 -8.85 -26.27 -19.75
CA SER A 32 -10.22 -26.32 -20.32
C SER A 32 -10.30 -26.39 -21.85
N SER A 33 -9.20 -26.27 -22.61
CA SER A 33 -9.21 -26.49 -24.06
C SER A 33 -7.82 -26.82 -24.61
N LYS A 34 -7.75 -27.58 -25.71
CA LYS A 34 -6.55 -28.20 -26.32
C LYS A 34 -5.49 -27.22 -26.87
N ILE A 35 -5.26 -26.06 -26.27
CA ILE A 35 -4.33 -25.05 -26.76
C ILE A 35 -3.09 -24.99 -25.85
N ARG A 36 -1.93 -25.34 -26.39
CA ARG A 36 -0.62 -25.19 -25.73
C ARG A 36 0.13 -24.02 -26.37
N LYS A 37 0.35 -22.94 -25.63
CA LYS A 37 1.19 -21.81 -26.07
C LYS A 37 2.18 -21.45 -24.96
N TRP A 38 3.46 -21.35 -25.33
CA TRP A 38 4.58 -21.06 -24.44
C TRP A 38 5.13 -19.67 -24.73
N LYS A 39 5.26 -18.78 -23.73
CA LYS A 39 6.00 -17.51 -23.91
C LYS A 39 6.66 -17.02 -22.61
N ARG A 40 7.89 -16.50 -22.74
CA ARG A 40 8.56 -15.69 -21.72
C ARG A 40 7.81 -14.36 -21.56
N LEU A 41 7.48 -14.02 -20.32
CA LEU A 41 6.88 -12.74 -19.95
C LEU A 41 7.83 -12.10 -18.95
N ASN A 42 8.51 -11.03 -19.38
CA ASN A 42 9.27 -10.17 -18.49
C ASN A 42 8.34 -9.01 -18.18
N SER A 43 7.96 -8.83 -16.91
CA SER A 43 6.99 -7.85 -16.41
C SER A 43 5.54 -8.26 -16.63
N PHE A 44 4.75 -8.12 -15.58
CA PHE A 44 3.34 -8.48 -15.60
C PHE A 44 2.60 -7.48 -14.73
N PRO A 45 2.04 -6.43 -15.33
CA PRO A 45 0.85 -5.81 -14.82
C PRO A 45 -0.35 -6.62 -15.32
N LEU A 46 -1.39 -6.80 -14.50
CA LEU A 46 -2.66 -7.44 -14.90
C LEU A 46 -3.22 -6.82 -16.20
N SER A 47 -2.89 -5.56 -16.50
CA SER A 47 -3.19 -4.88 -17.77
C SER A 47 -2.56 -5.51 -19.01
N PHE A 48 -1.30 -5.98 -18.97
CA PHE A 48 -0.65 -6.63 -20.13
C PHE A 48 -1.24 -8.01 -20.42
N LEU A 49 -1.72 -8.68 -19.39
CA LEU A 49 -2.45 -9.94 -19.53
C LEU A 49 -3.87 -9.71 -20.04
N ALA A 50 -4.58 -8.70 -19.52
CA ALA A 50 -5.88 -8.27 -20.01
C ALA A 50 -5.82 -7.84 -21.50
N GLU A 51 -4.73 -7.23 -21.95
CA GLU A 51 -4.52 -6.86 -23.35
C GLU A 51 -4.33 -8.08 -24.27
N LYS A 52 -3.74 -9.18 -23.75
CA LYS A 52 -3.29 -10.31 -24.58
C LYS A 52 -4.18 -11.55 -24.50
N TYR A 53 -4.92 -11.72 -23.41
CA TYR A 53 -5.86 -12.82 -23.15
C TYR A 53 -7.09 -12.31 -22.38
N PRO A 54 -7.82 -11.31 -22.91
CA PRO A 54 -8.93 -10.66 -22.20
C PRO A 54 -9.98 -11.67 -21.70
N GLU A 55 -10.21 -12.75 -22.44
CA GLU A 55 -11.18 -13.81 -22.14
C GLU A 55 -10.88 -14.65 -20.89
N ILE A 56 -9.61 -14.75 -20.49
CA ILE A 56 -9.20 -15.61 -19.35
C ILE A 56 -8.99 -14.80 -18.08
N ILE A 57 -8.42 -13.60 -18.18
CA ILE A 57 -8.13 -12.78 -16.98
C ILE A 57 -9.36 -12.01 -16.53
N GLY A 58 -10.24 -11.60 -17.45
CA GLY A 58 -11.50 -10.96 -17.09
C GLY A 58 -12.36 -11.79 -16.14
N SER A 59 -12.10 -13.11 -16.03
CA SER A 59 -12.83 -14.00 -15.14
C SER A 59 -12.03 -14.53 -13.94
N VAL A 60 -10.74 -14.19 -13.76
CA VAL A 60 -9.99 -14.66 -12.57
C VAL A 60 -10.38 -13.82 -11.35
N THR A 61 -11.25 -14.37 -10.51
CA THR A 61 -11.70 -13.69 -9.29
C THR A 61 -10.80 -14.01 -8.10
N HIS A 62 -10.10 -15.16 -8.12
CA HIS A 62 -9.29 -15.63 -6.99
C HIS A 62 -8.02 -16.35 -7.41
N LEU A 63 -6.98 -16.17 -6.61
CA LEU A 63 -5.75 -16.95 -6.63
C LEU A 63 -5.73 -17.93 -5.46
N LYS A 64 -5.20 -19.13 -5.69
CA LYS A 64 -4.94 -20.10 -4.62
C LYS A 64 -3.54 -20.69 -4.68
N SER A 65 -3.03 -21.07 -3.51
CA SER A 65 -1.85 -21.92 -3.38
C SER A 65 -2.05 -23.00 -2.32
N GLY A 66 -1.49 -24.20 -2.58
CA GLY A 66 -1.67 -25.38 -1.73
C GLY A 66 -2.67 -26.37 -2.33
N THR A 67 -2.85 -27.49 -1.64
CA THR A 67 -3.80 -28.57 -1.98
C THR A 67 -4.59 -28.97 -0.74
N GLY A 68 -5.80 -29.52 -0.91
CA GLY A 68 -6.64 -29.97 0.21
C GLY A 68 -7.25 -28.81 1.00
N SER A 69 -7.50 -28.99 2.30
CA SER A 69 -8.11 -27.98 3.20
C SER A 69 -7.16 -26.85 3.63
N ALA A 70 -5.85 -27.01 3.41
CA ALA A 70 -4.82 -26.06 3.82
C ALA A 70 -4.47 -25.01 2.73
N TYR A 71 -5.32 -24.86 1.71
CA TYR A 71 -5.08 -23.88 0.65
C TYR A 71 -5.42 -22.46 1.12
N THR A 72 -4.59 -21.50 0.74
CA THR A 72 -4.91 -20.08 0.91
C THR A 72 -5.58 -19.59 -0.36
N ARG A 73 -6.80 -19.07 -0.24
CA ARG A 73 -7.53 -18.36 -1.30
C ARG A 73 -7.40 -16.87 -1.08
N VAL A 74 -7.20 -16.12 -2.16
CA VAL A 74 -7.04 -14.67 -2.15
C VAL A 74 -7.86 -14.11 -3.29
N LYS A 75 -8.79 -13.20 -3.00
CA LYS A 75 -9.53 -12.46 -4.03
C LYS A 75 -8.58 -11.56 -4.80
N VAL A 76 -8.72 -11.54 -6.13
CA VAL A 76 -8.04 -10.57 -6.99
C VAL A 76 -8.93 -9.34 -7.08
N PRO A 77 -8.44 -8.14 -6.71
CA PRO A 77 -9.22 -6.93 -6.90
C PRO A 77 -9.40 -6.67 -8.41
N GLU A 78 -10.63 -6.40 -8.82
CA GLU A 78 -11.01 -6.11 -10.21
C GLU A 78 -10.47 -4.73 -10.65
N GLU A 79 -10.38 -3.79 -9.72
CA GLU A 79 -9.98 -2.42 -9.96
C GLU A 79 -9.06 -1.87 -8.86
N LEU A 80 -8.36 -0.79 -9.18
CA LEU A 80 -7.58 -0.03 -8.20
C LEU A 80 -8.53 0.86 -7.40
N THR A 81 -9.02 0.35 -6.28
CA THR A 81 -9.90 1.12 -5.37
C THR A 81 -9.09 2.05 -4.47
N LEU A 82 -9.76 3.04 -3.86
CA LEU A 82 -9.17 3.90 -2.83
C LEU A 82 -8.56 3.08 -1.68
N GLN A 83 -9.27 2.06 -1.19
CA GLN A 83 -8.75 1.21 -0.10
C GLN A 83 -7.50 0.43 -0.51
N LEU A 84 -7.43 -0.04 -1.76
CA LEU A 84 -6.23 -0.70 -2.28
C LEU A 84 -5.07 0.29 -2.40
N ALA A 85 -5.32 1.49 -2.92
CA ALA A 85 -4.31 2.53 -3.03
C ALA A 85 -3.75 2.94 -1.67
N TYR A 86 -4.64 3.18 -0.69
CA TYR A 86 -4.27 3.41 0.70
C TYR A 86 -3.38 2.29 1.24
N LEU A 87 -3.77 1.03 1.05
CA LEU A 87 -2.99 -0.10 1.51
C LEU A 87 -1.60 -0.17 0.86
N LEU A 88 -1.48 0.12 -0.44
CA LEU A 88 -0.19 0.21 -1.13
C LEU A 88 0.70 1.34 -0.59
N GLY A 89 0.09 2.44 -0.12
CA GLY A 89 0.79 3.50 0.62
C GLY A 89 1.24 3.03 2.00
N ALA A 90 0.36 2.37 2.76
CA ALA A 90 0.65 1.84 4.10
C ALA A 90 1.77 0.79 4.09
N MET A 91 1.94 0.06 2.99
CA MET A 91 3.01 -0.92 2.79
C MET A 91 4.43 -0.32 2.84
N ARG A 92 4.60 1.01 2.95
CA ARG A 92 5.91 1.62 3.21
C ARG A 92 6.52 1.21 4.54
N ASP A 93 5.68 0.99 5.56
CA ASP A 93 6.09 0.37 6.84
C ASP A 93 5.89 -1.16 6.80
N GLY A 94 5.80 -1.70 5.59
CA GLY A 94 5.55 -3.11 5.31
C GLY A 94 6.80 -3.89 4.93
N SER A 95 6.64 -5.20 4.80
CA SER A 95 7.69 -6.11 4.34
C SER A 95 7.10 -7.29 3.58
N LEU A 96 7.75 -7.61 2.46
CA LEU A 96 7.50 -8.82 1.68
C LEU A 96 8.63 -9.82 1.94
N ILE A 97 8.37 -10.82 2.79
CA ILE A 97 9.40 -11.77 3.25
C ILE A 97 9.22 -13.11 2.53
N ARG A 98 10.31 -13.65 1.98
CA ARG A 98 10.37 -15.00 1.42
C ARG A 98 11.47 -15.79 2.14
N SER A 99 11.09 -16.81 2.92
CA SER A 99 12.07 -17.64 3.65
C SER A 99 11.60 -19.10 3.74
N LYS A 100 12.52 -20.05 3.53
CA LYS A 100 12.28 -21.51 3.60
C LYS A 100 11.00 -21.97 2.88
N GLY A 101 10.69 -21.38 1.73
CA GLY A 101 9.52 -21.72 0.92
C GLY A 101 8.19 -21.13 1.40
N LYS A 102 8.19 -20.34 2.47
CA LYS A 102 7.05 -19.55 2.96
C LYS A 102 7.16 -18.10 2.48
N HIS A 103 6.01 -17.45 2.42
CA HIS A 103 5.83 -16.10 1.87
C HIS A 103 4.95 -15.31 2.84
N TRP A 104 5.45 -14.18 3.31
CA TRP A 104 4.74 -13.32 4.25
C TRP A 104 4.59 -11.90 3.73
N VAL A 105 3.43 -11.33 4.02
CA VAL A 105 3.17 -9.90 3.96
C VAL A 105 3.03 -9.42 5.40
N ARG A 106 3.82 -8.41 5.77
CA ARG A 106 3.77 -7.80 7.11
C ARG A 106 3.69 -6.28 7.01
N ILE A 107 3.03 -5.66 7.97
CA ILE A 107 3.01 -4.21 8.19
C ILE A 107 3.17 -3.97 9.68
N TYR A 108 4.07 -3.08 10.07
CA TYR A 108 4.46 -2.82 11.44
C TYR A 108 3.86 -1.49 11.92
N ASP A 109 3.72 -1.34 13.24
CA ASP A 109 3.48 -0.07 13.93
C ASP A 109 3.82 -0.25 15.42
N SER A 110 3.78 0.83 16.18
CA SER A 110 3.86 0.85 17.63
C SER A 110 2.79 -0.03 18.32
N ALA A 111 3.15 -0.60 19.48
CA ALA A 111 2.29 -1.44 20.30
C ALA A 111 0.87 -0.88 20.56
N ASN A 112 0.82 0.43 20.81
CA ASN A 112 -0.37 1.13 21.28
C ASN A 112 -1.25 1.64 20.13
N SER A 113 -0.82 1.45 18.89
CA SER A 113 -1.59 1.87 17.73
C SER A 113 -2.72 0.89 17.39
N THR A 114 -3.85 1.44 16.97
CA THR A 114 -4.99 0.72 16.39
C THR A 114 -4.95 0.69 14.85
N TRP A 115 -3.96 1.32 14.23
CA TRP A 115 -3.86 1.41 12.77
C TRP A 115 -3.75 0.04 12.10
N VAL A 116 -2.99 -0.86 12.72
CA VAL A 116 -2.78 -2.25 12.30
C VAL A 116 -4.13 -3.01 12.24
N GLU A 117 -5.06 -2.78 13.18
CA GLU A 117 -6.42 -3.30 13.13
C GLU A 117 -7.22 -2.74 11.95
N SER A 118 -7.16 -1.43 11.70
CA SER A 118 -7.87 -0.84 10.57
C SER A 118 -7.41 -1.43 9.23
N LEU A 119 -6.11 -1.69 9.09
CA LEU A 119 -5.54 -2.37 7.94
C LEU A 119 -6.05 -3.83 7.80
N ARG A 120 -6.28 -4.54 8.92
CA ARG A 120 -6.84 -5.90 8.92
C ARG A 120 -8.18 -5.95 8.20
N ASP A 121 -9.05 -4.97 8.46
CA ASP A 121 -10.37 -4.90 7.83
C ASP A 121 -10.28 -4.59 6.33
N ILE A 122 -9.31 -3.76 5.93
CA ILE A 122 -9.03 -3.47 4.51
C ILE A 122 -8.56 -4.74 3.79
N PHE A 123 -7.63 -5.50 4.36
CA PHE A 123 -7.21 -6.79 3.79
C PHE A 123 -8.38 -7.76 3.63
N GLN A 124 -9.27 -7.83 4.63
CA GLN A 124 -10.44 -8.71 4.56
C GLN A 124 -11.41 -8.30 3.45
N ARG A 125 -11.65 -6.99 3.25
CA ARG A 125 -12.57 -6.51 2.20
C ARG A 125 -11.99 -6.68 0.80
N ILE A 126 -10.72 -6.35 0.60
CA ILE A 126 -10.09 -6.36 -0.73
C ILE A 126 -9.74 -7.78 -1.17
N PHE A 127 -9.12 -8.54 -0.27
CA PHE A 127 -8.48 -9.81 -0.62
C PHE A 127 -9.19 -11.04 -0.04
N GLU A 128 -10.24 -10.85 0.77
CA GLU A 128 -10.91 -11.92 1.52
C GLU A 128 -9.94 -12.73 2.40
N VAL A 129 -8.89 -12.06 2.88
CA VAL A 129 -7.91 -12.62 3.81
C VAL A 129 -7.98 -11.85 5.11
N THR A 130 -8.11 -12.56 6.23
CA THR A 130 -7.99 -11.97 7.57
C THR A 130 -6.55 -12.11 8.06
N PRO A 131 -5.77 -11.01 8.16
CA PRO A 131 -4.45 -11.07 8.77
C PRO A 131 -4.49 -11.42 10.26
N HIS A 132 -3.41 -12.00 10.77
CA HIS A 132 -3.20 -12.11 12.20
C HIS A 132 -2.50 -10.85 12.72
N VAL A 133 -3.01 -10.29 13.82
CA VAL A 133 -2.32 -9.23 14.55
C VAL A 133 -1.41 -9.89 15.60
N ARG A 134 -0.12 -9.58 15.56
CA ARG A 134 0.89 -10.13 16.47
C ARG A 134 1.61 -9.02 17.21
N TYR A 135 2.15 -9.36 18.38
CA TYR A 135 2.91 -8.43 19.22
C TYR A 135 4.34 -8.91 19.43
N GLN A 136 5.32 -8.03 19.22
CA GLN A 136 6.73 -8.26 19.51
C GLN A 136 7.10 -7.52 20.80
N LYS A 137 6.91 -8.20 21.94
CA LYS A 137 7.15 -7.63 23.29
C LYS A 137 8.51 -6.95 23.46
N HIS A 138 9.56 -7.50 22.86
CA HIS A 138 10.94 -7.06 23.06
C HIS A 138 11.28 -5.73 22.38
N ILE A 139 10.52 -5.33 21.35
CA ILE A 139 10.70 -4.06 20.62
C ILE A 139 9.51 -3.11 20.78
N GLY A 140 8.44 -3.53 21.47
CA GLY A 140 7.26 -2.69 21.66
C GLY A 140 6.49 -2.43 20.37
N GLU A 141 6.52 -3.38 19.43
CA GLU A 141 5.87 -3.26 18.12
C GLU A 141 4.75 -4.27 17.95
N LYS A 142 3.78 -3.88 17.15
CA LYS A 142 2.66 -4.68 16.70
C LYS A 142 2.72 -4.80 15.19
N TYR A 143 2.29 -5.93 14.64
CA TYR A 143 2.33 -6.12 13.20
C TYR A 143 1.19 -7.00 12.70
N LEU A 144 0.73 -6.71 11.48
CA LEU A 144 -0.06 -7.65 10.69
C LEU A 144 0.86 -8.72 10.13
N ASP A 145 0.41 -9.98 10.16
CA ASP A 145 1.13 -11.13 9.63
C ASP A 145 0.20 -11.96 8.76
N ILE A 146 0.53 -12.05 7.47
CA ILE A 146 -0.21 -12.86 6.50
C ILE A 146 0.77 -13.82 5.82
N SER A 147 0.63 -15.11 6.09
CA SER A 147 1.38 -16.16 5.39
C SER A 147 0.62 -16.62 4.16
N SER A 148 0.72 -15.87 3.05
CA SER A 148 0.01 -16.18 1.81
C SER A 148 0.92 -15.97 0.60
N LYS A 149 1.27 -17.08 -0.07
CA LYS A 149 2.03 -17.05 -1.32
C LYS A 149 1.34 -16.25 -2.44
N PRO A 150 0.04 -16.45 -2.75
CA PRO A 150 -0.63 -15.67 -3.78
C PRO A 150 -0.69 -14.18 -3.45
N LEU A 151 -1.01 -13.82 -2.19
CA LEU A 151 -1.04 -12.42 -1.78
C LEU A 151 0.35 -11.75 -1.86
N TYR A 152 1.40 -12.45 -1.42
CA TYR A 152 2.78 -11.97 -1.54
C TYR A 152 3.12 -11.59 -2.98
N TYR A 153 2.86 -12.47 -3.93
CA TYR A 153 3.21 -12.21 -5.33
C TYR A 153 2.34 -11.10 -5.91
N MET A 154 1.05 -11.08 -5.58
CA MET A 154 0.14 -10.03 -6.03
C MET A 154 0.59 -8.64 -5.55
N ILE A 155 0.86 -8.47 -4.25
CA ILE A 155 1.37 -7.20 -3.73
C ILE A 155 2.75 -6.89 -4.32
N SER A 156 3.65 -7.89 -4.42
CA SER A 156 4.95 -7.70 -5.04
C SER A 156 4.85 -7.18 -6.48
N MET A 157 3.84 -7.59 -7.24
CA MET A 157 3.59 -7.10 -8.59
C MET A 157 3.03 -5.68 -8.57
N MET A 158 2.04 -5.41 -7.71
CA MET A 158 1.44 -4.07 -7.55
C MET A 158 2.44 -3.01 -7.11
N VAL A 159 3.55 -3.40 -6.47
CA VAL A 159 4.63 -2.49 -6.05
C VAL A 159 5.90 -2.62 -6.90
N ASP A 160 5.80 -3.21 -8.09
CA ASP A 160 6.89 -3.38 -9.06
C ASP A 160 8.14 -4.11 -8.51
N GLY A 161 7.93 -4.96 -7.49
CA GLY A 161 8.97 -5.67 -6.74
C GLY A 161 9.85 -4.74 -5.90
N LYS A 162 9.45 -3.48 -5.73
CA LYS A 162 10.24 -2.35 -5.24
C LYS A 162 9.54 -1.63 -4.08
N LEU A 163 9.15 -2.37 -3.05
CA LEU A 163 8.30 -1.87 -1.96
C LEU A 163 8.75 -0.54 -1.33
N HIS A 164 10.06 -0.23 -1.28
CA HIS A 164 10.59 1.00 -0.67
C HIS A 164 11.36 1.92 -1.64
N LYS A 165 11.31 1.67 -2.97
CA LYS A 165 12.20 2.38 -3.93
C LYS A 165 11.52 3.36 -4.87
N SER A 166 10.22 3.24 -5.10
CA SER A 166 9.48 4.15 -5.98
C SER A 166 7.99 4.05 -5.70
N VAL A 167 7.24 5.08 -6.05
CA VAL A 167 5.77 5.01 -6.17
C VAL A 167 5.44 4.09 -7.34
N PRO A 168 4.56 3.08 -7.17
CA PRO A 168 4.20 2.15 -8.23
C PRO A 168 3.57 2.85 -9.44
N GLU A 169 3.82 2.34 -10.64
CA GLU A 169 3.32 2.98 -11.87
C GLU A 169 1.78 3.04 -11.91
N ILE A 170 1.12 1.99 -11.41
CA ILE A 170 -0.35 1.94 -11.29
C ILE A 170 -0.92 3.09 -10.45
N ILE A 171 -0.15 3.61 -9.48
CA ILE A 171 -0.53 4.79 -8.69
C ILE A 171 -0.22 6.07 -9.46
N ARG A 172 0.96 6.16 -10.09
CA ARG A 172 1.37 7.37 -10.84
C ARG A 172 0.41 7.70 -11.99
N ALA A 173 -0.07 6.68 -12.69
CA ALA A 173 -0.99 6.82 -13.82
C ALA A 173 -2.47 6.93 -13.42
N SER A 174 -2.78 6.79 -12.13
CA SER A 174 -4.17 6.85 -11.63
C SER A 174 -4.67 8.29 -11.45
N ASP A 175 -5.98 8.45 -11.28
CA ASP A 175 -6.59 9.74 -10.99
C ASP A 175 -6.19 10.29 -9.61
N ILE A 176 -6.52 11.57 -9.40
CA ILE A 176 -6.11 12.31 -8.21
C ILE A 176 -6.66 11.72 -6.91
N GLU A 177 -7.83 11.08 -6.89
CA GLU A 177 -8.40 10.52 -5.66
C GLU A 177 -7.67 9.23 -5.24
N ILE A 178 -7.31 8.39 -6.21
CA ILE A 178 -6.45 7.22 -5.98
C ILE A 178 -5.07 7.66 -5.46
N GLN A 179 -4.47 8.67 -6.09
CA GLN A 179 -3.19 9.22 -5.64
C GLN A 179 -3.29 9.79 -4.22
N LYS A 180 -4.36 10.52 -3.90
CA LYS A 180 -4.62 11.03 -2.54
C LYS A 180 -4.72 9.90 -1.52
N SER A 181 -5.47 8.86 -1.84
CA SER A 181 -5.64 7.72 -0.95
C SER A 181 -4.31 6.99 -0.69
N TYR A 182 -3.50 6.80 -1.74
CA TYR A 182 -2.14 6.30 -1.60
C TYR A 182 -1.26 7.16 -0.68
N ILE A 183 -1.29 8.49 -0.86
CA ILE A 183 -0.51 9.43 -0.04
C ILE A 183 -0.97 9.39 1.42
N ALA A 184 -2.27 9.23 1.69
CA ALA A 184 -2.78 9.08 3.05
C ALA A 184 -2.21 7.82 3.73
N GLY A 185 -2.21 6.67 3.04
CA GLY A 185 -1.58 5.45 3.55
C GLY A 185 -0.07 5.59 3.74
N PHE A 186 0.60 6.26 2.80
CA PHE A 186 2.02 6.59 2.92
C PHE A 186 2.29 7.46 4.14
N PHE A 187 1.48 8.48 4.39
CA PHE A 187 1.64 9.37 5.54
C PHE A 187 1.36 8.65 6.86
N ASP A 188 0.41 7.73 6.91
CA ASP A 188 0.19 6.91 8.10
C ASP A 188 1.33 5.94 8.39
N ALA A 189 2.09 5.51 7.37
CA ALA A 189 3.34 4.79 7.55
C ALA A 189 4.50 5.73 7.96
N GLU A 190 4.88 6.66 7.10
CA GLU A 190 6.16 7.39 7.14
C GLU A 190 6.03 8.86 7.57
N GLY A 191 4.80 9.36 7.62
CA GLY A 191 4.51 10.75 8.00
C GLY A 191 4.70 10.99 9.49
N HIS A 192 5.01 12.24 9.84
CA HIS A 192 5.14 12.66 11.23
C HIS A 192 4.32 13.91 11.50
N VAL A 193 3.51 13.82 12.56
CA VAL A 193 2.79 14.93 13.17
C VAL A 193 3.41 15.17 14.56
N PRO A 194 4.06 16.33 14.78
CA PRO A 194 4.60 16.70 16.08
C PRO A 194 3.54 16.63 17.20
N SER A 195 3.97 16.37 18.43
CA SER A 195 3.06 16.38 19.58
C SER A 195 2.52 17.79 19.84
N ALA A 196 1.24 17.90 20.18
CA ALA A 196 0.55 19.15 20.52
C ALA A 196 1.13 19.84 21.77
N ASN A 197 1.76 19.08 22.67
CA ASN A 197 2.31 19.60 23.93
C ASN A 197 3.59 20.43 23.78
N VAL A 198 4.10 20.60 22.55
CA VAL A 198 5.31 21.39 22.33
C VAL A 198 4.92 22.86 22.19
N LYS A 199 4.91 23.57 23.32
CA LYS A 199 4.75 25.03 23.39
C LYS A 199 5.65 25.68 22.32
N ASN A 200 5.08 26.58 21.52
CA ASN A 200 5.77 27.42 20.51
C ASN A 200 6.14 26.78 19.17
N LYS A 201 5.59 25.62 18.78
CA LYS A 201 5.81 25.10 17.41
C LYS A 201 4.73 25.58 16.44
N ARG A 202 5.18 26.23 15.36
CA ARG A 202 4.36 26.52 14.17
C ARG A 202 3.81 25.20 13.62
N ALA A 203 2.56 25.20 13.14
CA ALA A 203 1.94 24.03 12.50
C ALA A 203 2.85 23.49 11.39
N ARG A 204 3.26 22.22 11.54
CA ARG A 204 4.16 21.53 10.62
C ARG A 204 3.89 20.03 10.63
N ILE A 205 3.78 19.44 9.46
CA ILE A 205 3.85 17.99 9.27
C ILE A 205 5.00 17.64 8.31
N THR A 206 5.56 16.45 8.44
CA THR A 206 6.71 16.04 7.61
C THR A 206 6.51 14.67 7.00
N PHE A 207 7.02 14.50 5.79
CA PHE A 207 7.19 13.21 5.14
C PHE A 207 8.68 12.89 5.13
N THR A 208 9.05 11.65 5.49
CA THR A 208 10.43 11.19 5.49
C THR A 208 10.52 9.88 4.71
N GLN A 209 11.41 9.79 3.71
CA GLN A 209 11.66 8.55 2.98
C GLN A 209 12.98 8.64 2.22
N LYS A 210 13.78 7.57 2.25
CA LYS A 210 15.09 7.54 1.57
C LYS A 210 14.98 7.69 0.05
N ASP A 211 13.89 7.17 -0.52
CA ASP A 211 13.61 7.35 -1.94
C ASP A 211 13.05 8.74 -2.23
N GLU A 212 13.90 9.58 -2.79
CA GLU A 212 13.56 10.93 -3.23
C GLU A 212 12.48 10.94 -4.33
N SER A 213 12.41 9.91 -5.18
CA SER A 213 11.44 9.85 -6.27
C SER A 213 10.00 9.75 -5.75
N SER A 214 9.79 9.08 -4.61
CA SER A 214 8.51 9.04 -3.92
C SER A 214 8.16 10.39 -3.31
N LEU A 215 9.11 11.06 -2.66
CA LEU A 215 8.88 12.39 -2.08
C LEU A 215 8.52 13.42 -3.15
N ARG A 216 9.20 13.40 -4.30
CA ARG A 216 8.89 14.30 -5.43
C ARG A 216 7.51 14.06 -6.02
N PHE A 217 7.10 12.79 -6.12
CA PHE A 217 5.72 12.45 -6.51
C PHE A 217 4.70 13.05 -5.53
N ILE A 218 4.91 12.86 -4.22
CA ILE A 218 4.00 13.37 -3.20
C ILE A 218 3.92 14.91 -3.26
N ILE A 219 5.06 15.60 -3.37
CA ILE A 219 5.11 17.06 -3.52
C ILE A 219 4.30 17.51 -4.74
N SER A 220 4.49 16.87 -5.90
CA SER A 220 3.75 17.22 -7.12
C SER A 220 2.24 17.11 -6.96
N VAL A 221 1.76 16.07 -6.26
CA VAL A 221 0.33 15.90 -5.98
C VAL A 221 -0.17 16.97 -5.01
N LEU A 222 0.59 17.25 -3.95
CA LEU A 222 0.25 18.27 -2.96
C LEU A 222 0.20 19.67 -3.58
N GLU A 223 1.17 20.02 -4.43
CA GLU A 223 1.19 21.31 -5.14
C GLU A 223 0.01 21.44 -6.10
N GLY A 224 -0.40 20.36 -6.77
CA GLY A 224 -1.63 20.33 -7.57
C GLY A 224 -2.91 20.56 -6.76
N LEU A 225 -2.87 20.33 -5.45
CA LEU A 225 -3.94 20.64 -4.48
C LEU A 225 -3.71 21.98 -3.77
N GLU A 226 -2.79 22.81 -4.28
CA GLU A 226 -2.40 24.10 -3.70
C GLU A 226 -1.86 24.00 -2.25
N ILE A 227 -1.24 22.87 -1.90
CA ILE A 227 -0.57 22.66 -0.61
C ILE A 227 0.93 22.87 -0.81
N LYS A 228 1.42 24.01 -0.32
CA LYS A 228 2.85 24.37 -0.44
C LYS A 228 3.72 23.49 0.46
N CYS A 229 4.80 22.99 -0.13
CA CYS A 229 5.78 22.14 0.52
C CYS A 229 7.15 22.83 0.59
N SER A 230 7.98 22.44 1.54
CA SER A 230 9.41 22.78 1.49
C SER A 230 10.11 21.96 0.41
N SER A 231 11.32 22.39 0.03
CA SER A 231 12.24 21.52 -0.70
C SER A 231 12.58 20.27 0.12
N ILE A 232 12.95 19.20 -0.58
CA ILE A 232 13.47 17.99 0.06
C ILE A 232 14.84 18.30 0.66
N SER A 233 15.03 17.96 1.92
CA SER A 233 16.30 18.04 2.65
C SER A 233 16.41 16.86 3.61
N ASN A 234 17.57 16.20 3.66
CA ASN A 234 17.82 15.03 4.51
C ASN A 234 16.74 13.94 4.38
N TYR A 235 16.38 13.57 3.14
CA TYR A 235 15.34 12.56 2.85
C TYR A 235 13.95 12.92 3.41
N SER A 236 13.66 14.21 3.59
CA SER A 236 12.38 14.66 4.12
C SER A 236 11.93 15.97 3.48
N PHE A 237 10.64 16.23 3.50
CA PHE A 237 10.08 17.58 3.27
C PHE A 237 8.98 17.85 4.29
N ALA A 238 8.58 19.11 4.38
CA ALA A 238 7.59 19.56 5.35
C ALA A 238 6.50 20.42 4.69
N ILE A 239 5.31 20.34 5.25
CA ILE A 239 4.22 21.28 5.01
C ILE A 239 4.18 22.21 6.21
N TYR A 240 4.21 23.53 5.97
CA TYR A 240 4.26 24.55 7.02
C TYR A 240 3.02 25.44 7.00
N GLY A 241 2.62 25.89 8.18
CA GLY A 241 1.53 26.86 8.36
C GLY A 241 0.18 26.18 8.54
N GLU A 242 -0.66 26.79 9.37
CA GLU A 242 -1.97 26.25 9.75
C GLU A 242 -2.88 26.05 8.54
N GLU A 243 -2.86 26.99 7.59
CA GLU A 243 -3.65 26.91 6.36
C GLU A 243 -3.28 25.67 5.54
N MET A 244 -1.99 25.44 5.28
CA MET A 244 -1.55 24.31 4.46
C MET A 244 -1.79 22.97 5.17
N VAL A 245 -1.58 22.92 6.49
CA VAL A 245 -1.89 21.74 7.31
C VAL A 245 -3.40 21.46 7.32
N ARG A 246 -4.25 22.50 7.35
CA ARG A 246 -5.71 22.37 7.24
C ARG A 246 -6.13 21.87 5.86
N LYS A 247 -5.52 22.40 4.78
CA LYS A 247 -5.76 21.90 3.41
C LYS A 247 -5.37 20.42 3.30
N PHE A 248 -4.24 20.01 3.88
CA PHE A 248 -3.85 18.61 3.93
C PHE A 248 -4.91 17.78 4.69
N HIS A 249 -5.26 18.18 5.90
CA HIS A 249 -6.26 17.47 6.70
C HIS A 249 -7.61 17.31 5.97
N ALA A 250 -8.07 18.34 5.26
CA ALA A 250 -9.32 18.30 4.49
C ALA A 250 -9.27 17.38 3.26
N ASN A 251 -8.08 17.05 2.73
CA ASN A 251 -7.92 16.30 1.49
C ASN A 251 -7.51 14.83 1.71
N PHE A 252 -6.97 14.47 2.88
CA PHE A 252 -6.38 13.15 3.11
C PHE A 252 -7.05 12.44 4.29
N GLY A 253 -7.72 11.32 4.01
CA GLY A 253 -8.36 10.47 5.03
C GLY A 253 -7.36 9.54 5.71
N LEU A 254 -6.80 9.97 6.84
CA LEU A 254 -5.90 9.16 7.66
C LEU A 254 -6.67 8.13 8.51
N LEU A 255 -6.09 6.95 8.71
CA LEU A 255 -6.59 5.90 9.59
C LEU A 255 -5.75 5.71 10.86
N ASN A 256 -4.53 6.25 10.90
CA ASN A 256 -3.77 6.26 12.14
C ASN A 256 -4.38 7.29 13.11
N ALA A 257 -5.14 6.79 14.09
CA ALA A 257 -5.92 7.62 15.01
C ALA A 257 -5.08 8.70 15.73
N MET A 258 -3.84 8.36 16.13
CA MET A 258 -2.95 9.31 16.79
C MET A 258 -2.51 10.44 15.85
N LYS A 259 -2.18 10.12 14.60
CA LYS A 259 -1.80 11.14 13.61
C LYS A 259 -3.00 12.02 13.26
N LEU A 260 -4.17 11.41 13.08
CA LEU A 260 -5.43 12.09 12.79
C LEU A 260 -5.80 13.06 13.92
N GLU A 261 -5.77 12.62 15.18
CA GLU A 261 -6.08 13.46 16.34
C GLU A 261 -5.13 14.68 16.43
N ARG A 262 -3.83 14.46 16.27
CA ARG A 262 -2.84 15.56 16.30
C ARG A 262 -3.05 16.53 15.15
N LEU A 263 -3.36 16.01 13.97
CA LEU A 263 -3.62 16.81 12.78
C LEU A 263 -4.89 17.67 12.95
N GLN A 264 -5.94 17.08 13.53
CA GLN A 264 -7.17 17.79 13.90
C GLN A 264 -6.84 18.96 14.82
N ILE A 265 -6.12 18.73 15.93
CA ILE A 265 -5.72 19.78 16.88
C ILE A 265 -4.93 20.90 16.19
N MET A 266 -3.98 20.55 15.32
CA MET A 266 -3.21 21.55 14.57
C MET A 266 -4.07 22.35 13.58
N SER A 267 -5.09 21.73 12.99
CA SER A 267 -5.95 22.37 11.99
C SER A 267 -7.03 23.31 12.59
N THR A 268 -7.43 23.05 13.84
CA THR A 268 -8.48 23.80 14.57
C THR A 268 -7.94 24.84 15.55
N SER A 269 -6.65 24.81 15.84
CA SER A 269 -6.02 25.83 16.68
C SER A 269 -6.17 27.19 15.99
N VAL A 270 -7.21 27.94 16.34
CA VAL A 270 -7.38 29.34 15.93
C VAL A 270 -6.16 30.07 16.48
N SER A 271 -5.40 30.69 15.59
CA SER A 271 -4.29 31.56 15.92
C SER A 271 -4.73 32.52 17.05
N LYS A 272 -4.38 32.21 18.29
CA LYS A 272 -4.27 33.24 19.31
C LYS A 272 -3.12 34.09 18.82
N SER A 273 -3.44 35.15 18.08
CA SER A 273 -2.48 36.16 17.68
C SER A 273 -1.73 36.57 18.94
N TYR A 274 -0.47 36.16 19.07
CA TYR A 274 0.35 36.65 20.16
C TYR A 274 0.61 38.13 19.87
N PRO A 275 0.14 39.06 20.72
CA PRO A 275 0.46 40.46 20.57
C PRO A 275 1.93 40.62 20.95
N GLY A 276 2.83 40.53 19.97
CA GLY A 276 4.27 40.51 20.27
C GLY A 276 5.19 40.82 19.09
N ASP A 277 4.80 40.46 17.86
CA ASP A 277 5.63 40.72 16.68
C ASP A 277 5.14 41.95 15.91
N MET A 278 5.13 43.10 16.60
CA MET A 278 5.34 44.41 15.99
C MET A 278 6.59 45.01 16.63
N LYS A 279 7.74 44.79 16.00
CA LYS A 279 8.93 45.62 16.14
C LYS A 279 9.54 45.80 14.76
#